data_AF-A0A2V6VBC9-F1
#
_entry.id   AF-A0A2V6VBC9-F1
#
_cell.length_a   1.000
_cell.length_b   1.000
_cell.length_c   1.000
_cell.angle_alpha   90.00
_cell.angle_beta   90.00
_cell.angle_gamma   90.00
#
_symmetry.space_group_name_H-M   'P 1'
#
loop_
_entity.id
_entity.type
_entity.pdbx_description
1 polymer ?
#
loop_
_entity_poly.entity_id
_entity_poly.type
_entity_poly.pdbx_seq_one_letter_code
_entity_poly.pdbx_strand_id
1 'polypeptide(L)'
;SFDAVPALCGRVGRSVKRMVQDDAIEFDRALDGLPERYPVHEDLANAILEQGMHAAFDFAASWSAPLDHAFLSPVSTLYGDRPVPPLVPFWVNCFVAPQPSAQRCFAAGRHIARVVADGPWKVAVIATGGLSHFPELSLARVGQSDPLFDRRVVKLMEAAALEWDVA
;
A
#
# COMPACT_ATOMS: atom_id res chain seq x y z
N SER A 1 -7.47 -2.59 -16.06
CA SER A 1 -8.87 -2.88 -15.68
C SER A 1 -8.90 -3.25 -14.20
N PHE A 2 -9.87 -2.74 -13.46
CA PHE A 2 -10.12 -3.14 -12.07
C PHE A 2 -11.13 -4.29 -12.06
N ASP A 3 -10.76 -5.43 -12.63
CA ASP A 3 -11.68 -6.58 -12.76
C ASP A 3 -11.91 -7.29 -11.42
N ALA A 4 -11.03 -7.05 -10.44
CA ALA A 4 -11.16 -7.52 -9.07
C ALA A 4 -10.63 -6.44 -8.11
N VAL A 5 -11.39 -6.16 -7.04
CA VAL A 5 -11.04 -5.16 -6.02
C VAL A 5 -11.03 -5.82 -4.64
N PRO A 6 -9.99 -6.60 -4.31
CA PRO A 6 -9.87 -7.24 -3.00
C PRO A 6 -9.64 -6.20 -1.89
N ALA A 7 -10.17 -6.47 -0.69
CA ALA A 7 -9.98 -5.57 0.45
C ALA A 7 -8.50 -5.37 0.81
N LEU A 8 -7.72 -6.45 0.79
CA LEU A 8 -6.29 -6.50 1.12
C LEU A 8 -5.63 -7.51 0.15
N CYS A 9 -4.54 -7.12 -0.52
CA CYS A 9 -3.92 -7.94 -1.56
C CYS A 9 -2.39 -7.82 -1.58
N GLY A 10 -1.67 -8.94 -1.67
CA GLY A 10 -0.22 -8.97 -1.85
C GLY A 10 0.21 -9.27 -3.29
N ARG A 11 1.33 -8.70 -3.75
CA ARG A 11 1.98 -9.11 -5.01
C ARG A 11 2.87 -10.32 -4.77
N VAL A 12 2.71 -11.37 -5.57
CA VAL A 12 3.53 -12.59 -5.52
C VAL A 12 4.38 -12.78 -6.79
N GLY A 13 5.39 -13.64 -6.78
CA GLY A 13 6.33 -13.74 -7.90
C GLY A 13 7.59 -12.89 -7.70
N ARG A 14 8.57 -13.07 -8.58
CA ARG A 14 9.92 -12.49 -8.43
C ARG A 14 10.09 -11.07 -8.94
N SER A 15 9.13 -10.57 -9.70
CA SER A 15 9.18 -9.21 -10.23
C SER A 15 7.81 -8.69 -10.60
N VAL A 16 7.68 -7.36 -10.61
CA VAL A 16 6.44 -6.66 -10.96
C VAL A 16 6.73 -5.57 -11.98
N LYS A 17 5.80 -5.38 -12.92
CA LYS A 17 5.89 -4.30 -13.89
C LYS A 17 5.31 -3.01 -13.31
N ARG A 18 5.86 -1.85 -13.67
CA ARG A 18 5.12 -0.61 -13.50
C ARG A 18 3.88 -0.60 -14.39
N MET A 19 2.89 0.19 -14.01
CA MET A 19 1.73 0.44 -14.84
C MET A 19 2.15 1.24 -16.07
N VAL A 20 1.61 0.84 -17.22
CA VAL A 20 1.71 1.56 -18.49
C VAL A 20 0.27 1.75 -18.95
N GLN A 21 -0.16 2.99 -19.14
CA GLN A 21 -1.47 3.32 -19.69
C GLN A 21 -1.27 4.23 -20.89
N ASP A 22 -1.90 3.89 -22.01
CA ASP A 22 -1.76 4.64 -23.27
C ASP A 22 -2.51 6.00 -23.23
N ASP A 23 -3.52 6.14 -22.37
CA ASP A 23 -4.37 7.35 -22.20
C ASP A 23 -4.28 7.96 -20.79
N ALA A 24 -3.13 7.83 -20.14
CA ALA A 24 -3.00 8.14 -18.72
C ALA A 24 -3.28 9.63 -18.40
N ILE A 25 -4.20 9.88 -17.45
CA ILE A 25 -4.43 11.21 -16.86
C ILE A 25 -3.13 11.65 -16.15
N GLU A 26 -2.85 12.96 -16.08
CA GLU A 26 -1.61 13.62 -15.59
C GLU A 26 -0.83 12.94 -14.43
N PHE A 27 -1.48 12.19 -13.53
CA PHE A 27 -0.85 11.47 -12.43
C PHE A 27 0.15 10.38 -12.84
N ASP A 28 -0.06 9.70 -13.97
CA ASP A 28 0.79 8.57 -14.35
C ASP A 28 2.03 9.01 -15.17
N ARG A 29 2.09 10.27 -15.64
CA ARG A 29 3.33 10.86 -16.15
C ARG A 29 4.43 10.90 -15.08
N ALA A 30 4.06 10.85 -13.80
CA ALA A 30 5.01 10.71 -12.71
C ALA A 30 5.84 9.41 -12.79
N LEU A 31 5.43 8.45 -13.63
CA LEU A 31 6.15 7.20 -13.87
C LEU A 31 7.08 7.26 -15.09
N ASP A 32 7.05 8.33 -15.87
CA ASP A 32 7.87 8.46 -17.06
C ASP A 32 9.36 8.48 -16.69
N GLY A 33 10.16 7.72 -17.44
CA GLY A 33 11.59 7.54 -17.18
C GLY A 33 11.91 6.56 -16.05
N LEU A 34 10.92 6.07 -15.29
CA LEU A 34 11.17 5.04 -14.27
C LEU A 34 11.37 3.64 -14.90
N PRO A 35 12.13 2.76 -14.22
CA PRO A 35 12.28 1.36 -14.64
C PRO A 35 10.95 0.67 -14.90
N GLU A 36 10.88 -0.13 -15.97
CA GLU A 36 9.67 -0.88 -16.33
C GLU A 36 9.35 -2.01 -15.35
N ARG A 37 10.35 -2.52 -14.64
CA ARG A 37 10.24 -3.70 -13.78
C ARG A 37 11.04 -3.53 -12.50
N TYR A 38 10.45 -3.97 -11.40
CA TYR A 38 11.04 -3.94 -10.06
C TYR A 38 11.16 -5.36 -9.51
N PRO A 39 12.23 -5.67 -8.76
CA PRO A 39 12.35 -6.94 -8.03
C PRO A 39 11.29 -7.02 -6.93
N VAL A 40 10.75 -8.22 -6.71
CA VAL A 40 9.81 -8.50 -5.62
C VAL A 40 10.42 -9.53 -4.68
N HIS A 41 10.27 -9.31 -3.37
CA HIS A 41 10.70 -10.25 -2.35
C HIS A 41 9.66 -11.36 -2.15
N GLU A 42 9.66 -12.34 -3.06
CA GLU A 42 8.65 -13.41 -3.10
C GLU A 42 8.51 -14.18 -1.78
N ASP A 43 9.60 -14.56 -1.11
CA ASP A 43 9.53 -15.35 0.12
C ASP A 43 8.83 -14.60 1.27
N LEU A 44 9.08 -13.29 1.42
CA LEU A 44 8.43 -12.45 2.42
C LEU A 44 6.97 -12.20 2.05
N ALA A 45 6.67 -11.97 0.75
CA ALA A 45 5.30 -11.83 0.29
C ALA A 45 4.47 -13.10 0.59
N ASN A 46 5.01 -14.28 0.26
CA ASN A 46 4.37 -15.56 0.54
C ASN A 46 4.23 -15.80 2.04
N ALA A 47 5.25 -15.49 2.85
CA ALA A 47 5.16 -15.62 4.31
C ALA A 47 4.03 -14.76 4.90
N ILE A 48 3.86 -13.51 4.44
CA ILE A 48 2.76 -12.64 4.87
C ILE A 48 1.40 -13.26 4.54
N LEU A 49 1.27 -13.80 3.32
CA LEU A 49 0.01 -14.39 2.83
C LEU A 49 -0.33 -15.70 3.53
N GLU A 50 0.62 -16.63 3.60
CA GLU A 50 0.46 -17.96 4.19
C GLU A 50 0.19 -17.87 5.70
N GLN A 51 0.99 -17.08 6.43
CA GLN A 51 0.75 -16.87 7.86
C GLN A 51 -0.54 -16.07 8.10
N GLY A 52 -0.98 -15.26 7.13
CA GLY A 52 -2.24 -14.53 7.18
C GLY A 52 -3.46 -15.44 7.31
N MET A 53 -3.45 -16.57 6.61
CA MET A 53 -4.51 -17.59 6.72
C MET A 53 -4.65 -18.11 8.16
N HIS A 54 -3.52 -18.30 8.86
CA HIS A 54 -3.52 -18.73 10.27
C HIS A 54 -3.94 -17.60 11.23
N ALA A 55 -3.82 -16.35 10.81
CA ALA A 55 -4.18 -15.15 11.56
C ALA A 55 -5.58 -14.62 11.22
N ALA A 56 -6.44 -15.45 10.59
CA ALA A 56 -7.81 -15.10 10.18
C ALA A 56 -7.88 -13.91 9.21
N PHE A 57 -6.93 -13.84 8.27
CA PHE A 57 -6.97 -12.94 7.13
C PHE A 57 -7.18 -13.69 5.81
N ASP A 58 -8.19 -13.25 5.06
CA ASP A 58 -8.43 -13.67 3.68
C ASP A 58 -7.73 -12.69 2.71
N PHE A 59 -6.40 -12.71 2.68
CA PHE A 59 -5.64 -11.89 1.75
C PHE A 59 -5.78 -12.43 0.32
N ALA A 60 -5.99 -11.53 -0.64
CA ALA A 60 -5.84 -11.88 -2.04
C ALA A 60 -4.36 -11.89 -2.44
N ALA A 61 -4.03 -12.67 -3.46
CA ALA A 61 -2.72 -12.67 -4.09
C ALA A 61 -2.88 -12.30 -5.57
N SER A 62 -1.97 -11.47 -6.09
CA SER A 62 -1.97 -11.10 -7.50
C SER A 62 -0.63 -11.37 -8.17
N TRP A 63 -0.69 -12.01 -9.35
CA TRP A 63 0.43 -12.25 -10.26
C TRP A 63 0.58 -11.16 -11.34
N SER A 64 -0.45 -10.34 -11.54
CA SER A 64 -0.57 -9.46 -12.70
C SER A 64 -0.73 -7.99 -12.35
N ALA A 65 -1.11 -7.65 -11.11
CA ALA A 65 -1.27 -6.26 -10.69
C ALA A 65 0.04 -5.47 -10.89
N PRO A 66 0.04 -4.40 -11.70
CA PRO A 66 1.20 -3.55 -11.90
C PRO A 66 1.33 -2.53 -10.76
N LEU A 67 2.52 -1.91 -10.63
CA LEU A 67 2.74 -0.80 -9.70
C LEU A 67 2.39 0.54 -10.36
N ASP A 68 1.47 1.28 -9.77
CA ASP A 68 1.12 2.64 -10.18
C ASP A 68 1.92 3.70 -9.41
N HIS A 69 1.52 4.97 -9.56
CA HIS A 69 2.13 6.11 -8.88
C HIS A 69 2.01 6.02 -7.35
N ALA A 70 0.98 5.40 -6.80
CA ALA A 70 0.80 5.29 -5.35
C ALA A 70 1.91 4.43 -4.70
N PHE A 71 2.52 3.52 -5.46
CA PHE A 71 3.71 2.77 -5.03
C PHE A 71 5.00 3.47 -5.41
N LEU A 72 5.11 3.93 -6.66
CA LEU A 72 6.39 4.32 -7.24
C LEU A 72 6.82 5.74 -6.91
N SER A 73 5.91 6.69 -6.66
CA SER A 73 6.28 8.07 -6.27
C SER A 73 7.13 8.15 -5.00
N PRO A 74 6.80 7.49 -3.88
CA PRO A 74 7.67 7.52 -2.70
C PRO A 74 8.96 6.71 -2.91
N VAL A 75 8.90 5.60 -3.66
CA VAL A 75 10.09 4.80 -3.96
C VAL A 75 11.10 5.60 -4.79
N SER A 76 10.65 6.27 -5.86
CA SER A 76 11.51 7.09 -6.71
C SER A 76 12.06 8.29 -5.96
N THR A 77 11.26 8.92 -5.09
CA THR A 77 11.70 10.03 -4.23
C THR A 77 12.81 9.59 -3.27
N LEU A 78 12.67 8.42 -2.65
CA LEU A 78 13.64 7.91 -1.67
C LEU A 78 14.93 7.41 -2.34
N TYR A 79 14.83 6.73 -3.48
CA TYR A 79 15.98 6.04 -4.08
C TYR A 79 16.63 6.84 -5.23
N GLY A 80 15.90 7.72 -5.91
CA GLY A 80 16.35 8.37 -7.14
C GLY A 80 16.78 7.32 -8.17
N ASP A 81 17.99 7.47 -8.71
CA ASP A 81 18.58 6.53 -9.67
C ASP A 81 19.23 5.29 -9.03
N ARG A 82 19.20 5.18 -7.70
CA ARG A 82 19.81 4.04 -7.00
C ARG A 82 18.98 2.77 -7.19
N PRO A 83 19.62 1.58 -7.17
CA PRO A 83 18.90 0.32 -7.19
C PRO A 83 17.90 0.23 -6.03
N VAL A 84 16.63 0.02 -6.37
CA VAL A 84 15.55 -0.21 -5.41
C VAL A 84 15.67 -1.64 -4.87
N PRO A 85 15.64 -1.85 -3.54
CA PRO A 85 15.64 -3.20 -2.97
C PRO A 85 14.37 -3.96 -3.37
N PRO A 86 14.36 -5.30 -3.27
CA PRO A 86 13.16 -6.09 -3.55
C PRO A 86 11.94 -5.57 -2.78
N LEU A 87 10.86 -5.28 -3.50
CA LEU A 87 9.62 -4.72 -2.95
C LEU A 87 8.70 -5.84 -2.45
N VAL A 88 7.83 -5.51 -1.51
CA VAL A 88 6.63 -6.31 -1.19
C VAL A 88 5.41 -5.42 -1.36
N PRO A 89 4.89 -5.27 -2.59
CA PRO A 89 3.70 -4.47 -2.83
C PRO A 89 2.46 -5.08 -2.17
N PHE A 90 1.75 -4.27 -1.40
CA PHE A 90 0.54 -4.66 -0.70
C PHE A 90 -0.53 -3.57 -0.88
N TRP A 91 -1.66 -3.93 -1.47
CA TRP A 91 -2.77 -3.03 -1.73
C TRP A 91 -3.80 -3.10 -0.60
N VAL A 92 -4.38 -1.94 -0.30
CA VAL A 92 -5.55 -1.80 0.56
C VAL A 92 -6.63 -1.11 -0.28
N ASN A 93 -7.81 -1.71 -0.40
CA ASN A 93 -8.91 -1.09 -1.13
C ASN A 93 -9.42 0.14 -0.37
N CYS A 94 -9.07 1.33 -0.84
CA CYS A 94 -9.61 2.60 -0.36
C CYS A 94 -10.57 3.25 -1.36
N PHE A 95 -10.84 2.61 -2.49
CA PHE A 95 -11.55 3.22 -3.62
C PHE A 95 -13.02 2.80 -3.66
N VAL A 96 -13.31 1.50 -3.74
CA VAL A 96 -14.68 0.99 -3.95
C VAL A 96 -15.22 0.37 -2.68
N ALA A 97 -16.49 0.64 -2.35
CA ALA A 97 -17.13 -0.04 -1.23
C ALA A 97 -17.38 -1.54 -1.55
N PRO A 98 -17.27 -2.45 -0.56
CA PRO A 98 -16.89 -2.18 0.82
C PRO A 98 -15.36 -2.05 0.99
N GLN A 99 -14.91 -1.00 1.68
CA GLN A 99 -13.53 -0.85 2.14
C GLN A 99 -13.32 -1.58 3.49
N PRO A 100 -12.11 -2.09 3.78
CA PRO A 100 -11.79 -2.59 5.11
C PRO A 100 -11.88 -1.46 6.14
N SER A 101 -12.33 -1.77 7.36
CA SER A 101 -12.34 -0.82 8.46
C SER A 101 -10.91 -0.47 8.89
N ALA A 102 -10.74 0.69 9.54
CA ALA A 102 -9.44 1.10 10.10
C ALA A 102 -8.89 0.05 11.09
N GLN A 103 -9.77 -0.58 11.89
CA GLN A 103 -9.41 -1.67 12.79
C GLN A 103 -8.86 -2.88 12.03
N ARG A 104 -9.47 -3.27 10.90
CA ARG A 104 -8.99 -4.38 10.06
C ARG A 104 -7.64 -4.06 9.43
N CYS A 105 -7.44 -2.82 8.98
CA CYS A 105 -6.14 -2.36 8.47
C CYS A 105 -5.06 -2.38 9.56
N PHE A 106 -5.38 -1.93 10.77
CA PHE A 106 -4.46 -1.98 11.91
C PHE A 106 -4.08 -3.42 12.29
N ALA A 107 -5.07 -4.33 12.31
CA ALA A 107 -4.83 -5.75 12.56
C ALA A 107 -3.93 -6.37 11.48
N ALA A 108 -4.15 -6.05 10.20
CA ALA A 108 -3.30 -6.51 9.10
C ALA A 108 -1.87 -5.97 9.22
N GLY A 109 -1.71 -4.70 9.61
CA GLY A 109 -0.41 -4.11 9.91
C GLY A 109 0.33 -4.83 11.04
N ARG A 110 -0.38 -5.18 12.13
CA ARG A 110 0.19 -5.99 13.24
C ARG A 110 0.59 -7.38 12.77
N HIS A 111 -0.20 -8.01 11.90
CA HIS A 111 0.16 -9.29 11.29
C HIS A 111 1.46 -9.18 10.49
N ILE A 112 1.53 -8.23 9.55
CA ILE A 112 2.74 -7.99 8.75
C ILE A 112 3.95 -7.72 9.65
N ALA A 113 3.79 -6.90 10.69
CA ALA A 113 4.87 -6.59 11.63
C ALA A 113 5.40 -7.85 12.36
N ARG A 114 4.52 -8.79 12.74
CA ARG A 114 4.93 -10.07 13.33
C ARG A 114 5.71 -10.92 12.34
N VAL A 115 5.21 -11.08 11.12
CA VAL A 115 5.91 -11.85 10.06
C VAL A 115 7.31 -11.27 9.80
N VAL A 116 7.43 -9.95 9.76
CA VAL A 116 8.73 -9.28 9.60
C VAL A 116 9.64 -9.51 10.80
N ALA A 117 9.12 -9.40 12.03
CA ALA A 117 9.91 -9.54 13.26
C ALA A 117 10.43 -10.97 13.47
N ASP A 118 9.64 -11.98 13.09
CA ASP A 118 9.99 -13.39 13.20
C ASP A 118 10.84 -13.89 12.01
N GLY A 119 10.86 -13.11 10.92
CA GLY A 119 11.58 -13.43 9.69
C GLY A 119 13.06 -12.99 9.71
N PRO A 120 13.89 -13.50 8.78
CA PRO A 120 15.31 -13.16 8.69
C PRO A 120 15.58 -11.83 7.97
N TRP A 121 14.53 -11.08 7.61
CA TRP A 121 14.63 -9.95 6.68
C TRP A 121 14.79 -8.61 7.41
N LYS A 122 15.54 -7.69 6.79
CA LYS A 122 15.59 -6.29 7.20
C LYS A 122 14.62 -5.49 6.33
N VAL A 123 13.49 -5.10 6.91
CA VAL A 123 12.37 -4.51 6.16
C VAL A 123 12.15 -3.06 6.57
N ALA A 124 11.96 -2.19 5.58
CA ALA A 124 11.39 -0.86 5.76
C ALA A 124 9.94 -0.90 5.27
N VAL A 125 9.01 -0.29 6.03
CA VAL A 125 7.60 -0.20 5.67
C VAL A 125 7.31 1.21 5.20
N ILE A 126 6.70 1.34 4.02
CA ILE A 126 6.26 2.61 3.45
C ILE A 126 4.74 2.54 3.31
N ALA A 127 4.02 3.31 4.12
CA ALA A 127 2.59 3.51 3.97
C ALA A 127 2.34 4.77 3.13
N THR A 128 1.56 4.65 2.06
CA THR A 128 1.38 5.71 1.06
C THR A 128 -0.08 6.19 1.04
N GLY A 129 -0.29 7.43 0.62
CA GLY A 129 -1.60 8.07 0.54
C GLY A 129 -1.88 9.11 1.62
N GLY A 130 -3.00 9.82 1.46
CA GLY A 130 -3.42 10.90 2.37
C GLY A 130 -2.72 12.24 2.13
N LEU A 131 -2.83 13.22 3.05
CA LEU A 131 -3.77 13.23 4.18
C LEU A 131 -5.14 13.78 3.71
N SER A 132 -5.67 14.84 4.29
CA SER A 132 -6.94 15.41 3.87
C SER A 132 -6.90 15.95 2.44
N HIS A 133 -7.65 15.29 1.56
CA HIS A 133 -7.99 15.78 0.23
C HIS A 133 -9.35 15.19 -0.16
N PHE A 134 -10.12 15.91 -0.97
CA PHE A 134 -11.51 15.57 -1.27
C PHE A 134 -11.68 15.38 -2.78
N PRO A 135 -11.50 14.14 -3.29
CA PRO A 135 -11.64 13.83 -4.71
C PRO A 135 -13.13 13.78 -5.13
N GLU A 136 -13.38 13.37 -6.38
CA GLU A 136 -14.65 13.49 -7.13
C GLU A 136 -15.94 13.16 -6.36
N LEU A 137 -15.93 12.26 -5.37
CA LEU A 137 -17.10 11.97 -4.53
C LEU A 137 -17.45 13.10 -3.53
N SER A 138 -16.67 14.18 -3.50
CA SER A 138 -16.82 15.34 -2.62
C SER A 138 -16.54 16.64 -3.37
N LEU A 139 -17.12 16.81 -4.58
CA LEU A 139 -16.89 17.94 -5.48
C LEU A 139 -16.88 19.32 -4.80
N ALA A 140 -17.81 19.57 -3.89
CA ALA A 140 -17.92 20.85 -3.17
C ALA A 140 -16.68 21.19 -2.30
N ARG A 141 -15.81 20.20 -2.04
CA ARG A 141 -14.61 20.33 -1.21
C ARG A 141 -13.32 20.13 -1.99
N VAL A 142 -13.37 19.93 -3.31
CA VAL A 142 -12.18 19.82 -4.16
C VAL A 142 -11.29 21.07 -3.96
N GLY A 143 -9.98 20.85 -3.81
CA GLY A 143 -9.00 21.90 -3.51
C GLY A 143 -8.92 22.32 -2.04
N GLN A 144 -9.77 21.78 -1.17
CA GLN A 144 -9.69 22.01 0.27
C GLN A 144 -8.84 20.95 0.96
N SER A 145 -8.25 21.34 2.08
CA SER A 145 -7.63 20.45 3.07
C SER A 145 -8.16 20.77 4.47
N ASP A 146 -8.01 19.82 5.39
CA ASP A 146 -8.28 19.94 6.82
C ASP A 146 -6.99 19.69 7.63
N PRO A 147 -6.11 20.70 7.75
CA PRO A 147 -4.84 20.55 8.45
C PRO A 147 -5.00 20.27 9.96
N LEU A 148 -6.14 20.62 10.55
CA LEU A 148 -6.39 20.35 11.97
C LEU A 148 -6.68 18.86 12.19
N PHE A 149 -7.51 18.27 11.34
CA PHE A 149 -7.72 16.84 11.31
C PHE A 149 -6.41 16.09 11.03
N ASP A 150 -5.64 16.52 10.03
CA ASP A 150 -4.38 15.89 9.64
C ASP A 150 -3.39 15.82 10.81
N ARG A 151 -3.15 16.95 11.48
CA ARG A 151 -2.26 17.02 12.65
C ARG A 151 -2.75 16.15 13.79
N ARG A 152 -4.07 16.03 13.98
CA ARG A 152 -4.64 15.17 15.02
C ARG A 152 -4.38 13.70 14.72
N VAL A 153 -4.60 13.27 13.47
CA VAL A 153 -4.35 11.89 13.04
C VAL A 153 -2.87 11.53 13.21
N VAL A 154 -1.95 12.38 12.75
CA VAL A 154 -0.50 12.16 12.89
C VAL A 154 -0.11 12.02 14.35
N LYS A 155 -0.57 12.90 15.24
CA LYS A 155 -0.29 12.81 16.68
C LYS A 155 -0.80 11.52 17.31
N LEU A 156 -1.96 11.03 16.91
CA LEU A 156 -2.50 9.75 17.40
C LEU A 156 -1.64 8.57 16.95
N MET A 157 -1.13 8.60 15.71
CA MET A 157 -0.22 7.59 15.19
C MET A 157 1.14 7.61 15.91
N GLU A 158 1.72 8.80 16.13
CA GLU A 158 3.01 8.99 16.82
C GLU A 158 2.96 8.51 18.28
N ALA A 159 1.85 8.74 18.98
CA ALA A 159 1.69 8.35 20.37
C ALA A 159 1.47 6.84 20.56
N ALA A 160 1.39 6.05 19.47
CA ALA A 160 0.88 4.68 19.48
C ALA A 160 -0.49 4.55 20.20
N ALA A 161 -1.26 5.64 20.27
CA ALA A 161 -2.50 5.75 21.03
C ALA A 161 -3.70 5.13 20.29
N LEU A 162 -3.44 4.35 19.23
CA LEU A 162 -4.43 3.56 18.53
C LEU A 162 -4.54 2.20 19.24
N GLU A 163 -5.12 2.21 20.43
CA GLU A 163 -5.51 0.98 21.11
C GLU A 163 -6.78 0.45 20.45
N TRP A 164 -6.61 -0.59 19.64
CA TRP A 164 -7.72 -1.41 19.16
C TRP A 164 -7.57 -2.77 19.83
N ASP A 165 -8.47 -3.09 20.75
CA ASP A 165 -8.62 -4.45 21.27
C ASP A 165 -9.01 -5.35 20.09
N VAL A 166 -8.02 -6.04 19.56
CA VAL A 166 -8.19 -7.17 18.66
C VAL A 166 -8.38 -8.39 19.54
N ALA A 167 -9.63 -8.65 19.90
CA ALA A 167 -10.08 -9.92 20.44
C ALA A 167 -10.04 -11.00 19.34
#